data_AF-A0A2C6KKG2-F1
#
_entry.id   AF-A0A2C6KKG2-F1
#
_cell.length_a   1.000
_cell.length_b   1.000
_cell.length_c   1.000
_cell.angle_alpha   90.00
_cell.angle_beta   90.00
_cell.angle_gamma   90.00
#
_symmetry.space_group_name_H-M   'P 1'
#
loop_
_entity.id
_entity.type
_entity.pdbx_description
1 polymer ?
#
loop_
_entity_poly.entity_id
_entity_poly.type
_entity_poly.pdbx_seq_one_letter_code
_entity_poly.pdbx_strand_id
1 'polypeptide(L)'
;MNVFGDPRIGSLLAAIPTAYVGKEFRRETVETAEDRLTPQNVKEVWKFSFPPCMRRLFGAYLRDRHMRHSGRLQLWLFFKGAGMRMEENLQFNRAMWQDSQKFDKEHAYTIRHIYGQEGKRAEYPPLSCTKIISGGGML
;
A
#
# COMPACT_ATOMS: atom_id res chain seq x y z
N MET A 1 -27.25 -28.70 -17.55
CA MET A 1 -26.76 -28.63 -16.16
C MET A 1 -25.73 -27.51 -16.10
N ASN A 2 -26.03 -26.41 -15.40
CA ASN A 2 -25.14 -25.25 -15.31
C ASN A 2 -24.14 -25.46 -14.18
N VAL A 3 -22.86 -25.61 -14.53
CA VAL A 3 -21.76 -25.85 -13.57
C VAL A 3 -21.62 -24.70 -12.57
N PHE A 4 -21.97 -23.46 -12.96
CA PHE A 4 -21.95 -22.30 -12.06
C PHE A 4 -23.05 -22.32 -10.99
N GLY A 5 -24.08 -23.16 -11.15
CA GLY A 5 -25.13 -23.36 -10.15
C GLY A 5 -24.80 -24.42 -9.10
N ASP A 6 -23.68 -25.14 -9.23
CA ASP A 6 -23.27 -26.14 -8.24
C ASP A 6 -22.77 -25.43 -6.95
N PRO A 7 -23.37 -25.68 -5.78
CA PRO A 7 -23.04 -24.96 -4.54
C PRO A 7 -21.61 -25.23 -4.04
N ARG A 8 -20.94 -26.29 -4.51
CA ARG A 8 -19.58 -26.65 -4.09
C ARG A 8 -18.51 -25.90 -4.87
N ILE A 9 -18.77 -25.57 -6.14
CA ILE A 9 -17.75 -25.02 -7.06
C ILE A 9 -18.17 -23.69 -7.71
N GLY A 10 -19.45 -23.34 -7.71
CA GLY A 10 -19.97 -22.15 -8.41
C GLY A 10 -19.36 -20.84 -7.91
N SER A 11 -19.23 -20.68 -6.59
CA SER A 11 -18.60 -19.49 -5.98
C SER A 11 -17.12 -19.38 -6.32
N LEU A 12 -16.39 -20.50 -6.31
CA LEU A 12 -14.98 -20.56 -6.71
C LEU A 12 -14.84 -20.17 -8.19
N LEU A 13 -15.63 -20.78 -9.09
CA LEU A 13 -15.57 -20.52 -10.52
C LEU A 13 -15.88 -19.06 -10.87
N ALA A 14 -16.83 -18.43 -10.16
CA ALA A 14 -17.13 -17.01 -10.31
C ALA A 14 -15.99 -16.11 -9.81
N ALA A 15 -15.23 -16.54 -8.80
CA ALA A 15 -14.12 -15.79 -8.23
C ALA A 15 -12.80 -15.95 -9.00
N ILE A 16 -12.57 -17.06 -9.72
CA ILE A 16 -11.30 -17.33 -10.43
C ILE A 16 -10.80 -16.16 -11.30
N PRO A 17 -11.64 -15.48 -12.11
CA PRO A 17 -11.16 -14.37 -12.95
C PRO A 17 -10.68 -13.14 -12.16
N THR A 18 -11.14 -12.99 -10.92
CA THR A 18 -10.81 -11.84 -10.06
C THR A 18 -9.87 -12.20 -8.92
N ALA A 19 -9.72 -13.49 -8.61
CA ALA A 19 -8.82 -14.02 -7.61
C ALA A 19 -7.37 -13.98 -8.12
N TYR A 20 -6.49 -13.35 -7.34
CA TYR A 20 -5.05 -13.44 -7.56
C TYR A 20 -4.56 -14.80 -7.05
N VAL A 21 -4.28 -15.74 -7.95
CA VAL A 21 -3.78 -17.10 -7.62
C VAL A 21 -2.25 -17.13 -7.42
N GLY A 22 -1.60 -15.97 -7.40
CA GLY A 22 -0.16 -15.89 -7.16
C GLY A 22 0.20 -16.18 -5.70
N LYS A 23 1.44 -16.62 -5.45
CA LYS A 23 1.97 -16.80 -4.10
C LYS A 23 1.93 -15.46 -3.36
N GLU A 24 1.19 -15.39 -2.25
CA GLU A 24 1.26 -14.24 -1.35
C GLU A 24 2.56 -14.34 -0.52
N PHE A 25 3.47 -13.40 -0.68
CA PHE A 25 4.73 -13.35 0.06
C PHE A 25 4.59 -12.59 1.39
N ARG A 26 3.41 -12.61 2.00
CA ARG A 26 3.19 -11.96 3.30
C ARG A 26 3.95 -12.75 4.37
N ARG A 27 5.15 -12.27 4.75
CA ARG A 27 5.81 -12.73 5.97
C ARG A 27 5.02 -12.20 7.16
N GLU A 28 4.58 -13.10 8.04
CA GLU A 28 3.77 -12.75 9.20
C GLU A 28 4.53 -11.95 10.26
N THR A 29 5.87 -11.95 10.24
CA THR A 29 6.68 -11.12 11.13
C THR A 29 7.97 -10.64 10.47
N VAL A 30 8.16 -9.32 10.46
CA VAL A 30 9.42 -8.63 10.16
C VAL A 30 9.79 -7.91 11.45
N GLU A 31 10.66 -8.51 12.27
CA GLU A 31 10.89 -8.04 13.64
C GLU A 31 12.07 -7.05 13.76
N THR A 32 13.07 -7.15 12.88
CA THR A 32 14.28 -6.34 12.96
C THR A 32 14.21 -5.10 12.05
N ALA A 33 15.02 -4.08 12.38
CA ALA A 33 15.14 -2.88 11.54
C ALA A 33 15.81 -3.14 10.19
N GLU A 34 16.59 -4.23 10.07
CA GLU A 34 17.31 -4.63 8.86
C GLU A 34 16.37 -5.24 7.82
N ASP A 35 15.32 -5.94 8.28
CA ASP A 35 14.40 -6.66 7.40
C ASP A 35 13.23 -5.81 6.88
N ARG A 36 13.05 -4.59 7.40
CA ARG A 36 11.90 -3.70 7.11
C ARG A 36 12.30 -2.47 6.31
N LEU A 37 11.33 -1.89 5.62
CA LEU A 37 11.48 -0.58 5.00
C LEU A 37 11.49 0.53 6.07
N THR A 38 12.49 1.40 6.02
CA THR A 38 12.66 2.53 6.94
C THR A 38 12.86 3.83 6.15
N PRO A 39 12.63 5.01 6.76
CA PRO A 39 12.94 6.29 6.13
C PRO A 39 14.41 6.42 5.71
N GLN A 40 15.31 5.70 6.39
CA GLN A 40 16.75 5.71 6.14
C GLN A 40 17.10 4.87 4.89
N ASN A 41 16.53 3.67 4.75
CA ASN A 41 16.91 2.76 3.66
C ASN A 41 16.08 2.95 2.36
N VAL A 42 14.90 3.58 2.44
CA VAL A 42 13.95 3.65 1.30
C VAL A 42 14.57 4.25 0.03
N LYS A 43 15.44 5.26 0.16
CA LYS A 43 16.09 5.94 -0.97
C LYS A 43 17.16 5.09 -1.66
N GLU A 44 17.69 4.08 -0.98
CA GLU A 44 18.69 3.17 -1.51
C GLU A 44 18.02 1.98 -2.19
N VAL A 45 17.03 1.37 -1.52
CA VAL A 45 16.43 0.11 -1.96
C VAL A 45 15.40 0.26 -3.08
N TRP A 46 14.75 1.43 -3.24
CA TRP A 46 13.63 1.57 -4.18
C TRP A 46 14.00 1.28 -5.65
N LYS A 47 15.24 1.56 -6.05
CA LYS A 47 15.69 1.32 -7.42
C LYS A 47 15.77 -0.17 -7.73
N PHE A 48 16.14 -1.00 -6.76
CA PHE A 48 16.44 -2.40 -6.97
C PHE A 48 15.28 -3.31 -6.54
N SER A 49 14.62 -3.00 -5.43
CA SER A 49 13.67 -3.91 -4.78
C SER A 49 12.20 -3.56 -5.02
N PHE A 50 11.86 -2.30 -5.35
CA PHE A 50 10.45 -1.95 -5.57
C PHE A 50 9.95 -2.55 -6.90
N PRO A 51 8.73 -3.13 -6.92
CA PRO A 51 8.12 -3.55 -8.18
C PRO A 51 7.89 -2.33 -9.10
N PRO A 52 7.76 -2.53 -10.42
CA PRO A 52 7.67 -1.42 -11.38
C PRO A 52 6.59 -0.37 -11.06
N CYS A 53 5.43 -0.79 -10.52
CA CYS A 53 4.36 0.12 -10.12
C CYS A 53 4.80 1.07 -9.00
N MET A 54 5.43 0.55 -7.95
CA MET A 54 5.90 1.33 -6.81
C MET A 54 7.15 2.15 -7.15
N ARG A 55 8.06 1.62 -7.99
CA ARG A 55 9.24 2.34 -8.47
C ARG A 55 8.84 3.59 -9.26
N ARG A 56 7.88 3.48 -10.18
CA ARG A 56 7.36 4.62 -10.95
C ARG A 56 6.71 5.67 -10.04
N LEU A 57 5.87 5.21 -9.12
CA LEU A 57 5.14 6.07 -8.19
C LEU A 57 6.09 6.81 -7.23
N PHE A 58 7.03 6.10 -6.62
CA PHE A 58 8.02 6.69 -5.73
C PHE A 58 8.97 7.63 -6.48
N GLY A 59 9.42 7.26 -7.68
CA GLY A 59 10.23 8.14 -8.52
C GLY A 59 9.52 9.44 -8.90
N ALA A 60 8.22 9.40 -9.20
CA ALA A 60 7.42 10.61 -9.39
C ALA A 60 7.31 11.43 -8.11
N TYR A 61 7.05 10.78 -6.98
CA TYR A 61 6.96 11.46 -5.69
C TYR A 61 8.27 12.16 -5.28
N LEU A 62 9.42 11.53 -5.54
CA LEU A 62 10.73 12.15 -5.29
C LEU A 62 10.94 13.44 -6.09
N ARG A 63 10.45 13.49 -7.34
CA ARG A 63 10.58 14.67 -8.22
C ARG A 63 9.56 15.75 -7.90
N ASP A 64 8.29 15.34 -7.81
CA ASP A 64 7.16 16.26 -7.81
C ASP A 64 6.80 16.73 -6.40
N ARG A 65 7.27 16.00 -5.37
CA ARG A 65 7.04 16.30 -3.94
C ARG A 65 5.54 16.39 -3.58
N HIS A 66 4.71 15.77 -4.41
CA HIS A 66 3.25 15.74 -4.33
C HIS A 66 2.73 14.47 -5.03
N MET A 67 1.55 14.00 -4.62
CA MET A 67 0.86 12.85 -5.23
C MET A 67 -0.65 13.02 -5.19
N ARG A 68 -1.34 12.51 -6.22
CA ARG A 68 -2.80 12.39 -6.22
C ARG A 68 -3.27 11.35 -5.18
N HIS A 69 -4.51 11.46 -4.74
CA HIS A 69 -5.09 10.64 -3.67
C HIS A 69 -4.84 9.14 -3.86
N SER A 70 -5.05 8.64 -5.08
CA SER A 70 -4.84 7.23 -5.41
C SER A 70 -3.40 6.77 -5.20
N GLY A 71 -2.44 7.54 -5.72
CA GLY A 71 -1.02 7.27 -5.55
C GLY A 71 -0.59 7.31 -4.09
N ARG A 72 -1.15 8.23 -3.29
CA ARG A 72 -0.87 8.30 -1.85
C ARG A 72 -1.28 7.00 -1.15
N LEU A 73 -2.53 6.56 -1.34
CA LEU A 73 -3.01 5.33 -0.71
C LEU A 73 -2.22 4.11 -1.15
N GLN A 74 -1.95 3.97 -2.46
CA GLN A 74 -1.15 2.87 -2.98
C GLN A 74 0.25 2.83 -2.36
N LEU A 75 0.96 3.97 -2.31
CA LEU A 75 2.32 4.02 -1.80
C LEU A 75 2.38 3.87 -0.28
N TRP A 76 1.50 4.53 0.47
CA TRP A 76 1.54 4.50 1.93
C TRP A 76 1.13 3.15 2.51
N LEU A 77 0.15 2.48 1.88
CA LEU A 77 -0.19 1.10 2.22
C LEU A 77 0.93 0.13 1.84
N PHE A 78 1.65 0.38 0.75
CA PHE A 78 2.85 -0.40 0.41
C PHE A 78 3.96 -0.22 1.45
N PHE A 79 4.24 1.00 1.92
CA PHE A 79 5.20 1.23 3.00
C PHE A 79 4.81 0.49 4.28
N LYS A 80 3.52 0.53 4.66
CA LYS A 80 2.98 -0.27 5.78
C LYS A 80 3.27 -1.75 5.58
N GLY A 81 2.93 -2.30 4.41
CA GLY A 81 3.15 -3.71 4.09
C GLY A 81 4.62 -4.12 4.04
N ALA A 82 5.51 -3.18 3.71
CA ALA A 82 6.95 -3.37 3.72
C ALA A 82 7.57 -3.18 5.13
N GLY A 83 6.76 -3.00 6.16
CA GLY A 83 7.20 -2.92 7.56
C GLY A 83 7.60 -1.52 8.05
N MET A 84 7.32 -0.47 7.28
CA MET A 84 7.48 0.91 7.78
C MET A 84 6.41 1.18 8.84
N ARG A 85 6.81 1.72 9.99
CA ARG A 85 5.90 2.06 11.08
C ARG A 85 5.11 3.32 10.76
N MET A 86 3.99 3.51 11.44
CA MET A 86 3.12 4.68 11.22
C MET A 86 3.86 6.01 11.39
N GLU A 87 4.59 6.17 12.51
CA GLU A 87 5.33 7.40 12.80
C GLU A 87 6.44 7.68 11.78
N GLU A 88 7.10 6.62 11.31
CA GLU A 88 8.12 6.73 10.26
C GLU A 88 7.50 7.15 8.93
N ASN A 89 6.34 6.60 8.58
CA ASN A 89 5.61 6.97 7.37
C ASN A 89 5.13 8.43 7.44
N LEU A 90 4.62 8.87 8.60
CA LEU A 90 4.27 10.27 8.86
C LEU A 90 5.49 11.18 8.71
N GLN A 91 6.58 10.88 9.43
CA GLN A 91 7.80 11.68 9.43
C GLN A 91 8.40 11.77 8.02
N PHE A 92 8.50 10.63 7.32
CA PHE A 92 9.02 10.57 5.96
C PHE A 92 8.18 11.43 5.01
N ASN A 93 6.86 11.28 5.02
CA ASN A 93 6.01 12.03 4.10
C ASN A 93 5.91 13.52 4.48
N ARG A 94 5.92 13.89 5.76
CA ARG A 94 6.00 15.28 6.19
C ARG A 94 7.27 15.95 5.64
N ALA A 95 8.41 15.26 5.71
CA ALA A 95 9.68 15.75 5.18
C ALA A 95 9.76 15.70 3.65
N MET A 96 8.95 14.86 2.98
CA MET A 96 8.95 14.66 1.53
C MET A 96 7.90 15.50 0.79
N TRP A 97 6.84 15.92 1.44
CA TRP A 97 5.83 16.76 0.83
C TRP A 97 6.41 18.15 0.55
N GLN A 98 5.89 18.83 -0.48
CA GLN A 98 6.34 20.19 -0.82
C GLN A 98 6.10 21.19 0.31
N ASP A 99 5.00 21.03 1.05
CA ASP A 99 4.61 21.85 2.19
C ASP A 99 4.28 20.96 3.39
N SER A 100 5.15 20.98 4.40
CA SER A 100 5.01 20.15 5.60
C SER A 100 3.79 20.51 6.44
N GLN A 101 3.42 21.80 6.53
CA GLN A 101 2.27 22.23 7.32
C GLN A 101 0.97 21.78 6.65
N LYS A 102 0.89 21.91 5.32
CA LYS A 102 -0.24 21.40 4.54
C LYS A 102 -0.37 19.88 4.66
N PHE A 103 0.74 19.15 4.64
CA PHE A 103 0.73 17.70 4.84
C PHE A 103 0.09 17.31 6.18
N ASP A 104 0.49 17.95 7.28
CA ASP A 104 -0.03 17.63 8.60
C ASP A 104 -1.54 17.86 8.69
N LYS A 105 -2.02 18.96 8.10
CA LYS A 105 -3.45 19.30 8.08
C LYS A 105 -4.27 18.34 7.23
N GLU A 106 -3.77 17.96 6.05
CA GLU A 106 -4.57 17.27 5.04
C GLU A 106 -4.38 15.75 4.99
N HIS A 107 -3.25 15.24 5.49
CA HIS A 107 -2.80 13.88 5.17
C HIS A 107 -2.40 13.05 6.39
N ALA A 108 -2.02 13.67 7.51
CA ALA A 108 -1.65 12.92 8.71
C ALA A 108 -2.78 12.00 9.20
N TYR A 109 -4.03 12.49 9.18
CA TYR A 109 -5.20 11.70 9.52
C TYR A 109 -5.34 10.45 8.64
N THR A 110 -5.16 10.58 7.31
CA THR A 110 -5.26 9.44 6.39
C THR A 110 -4.23 8.36 6.71
N ILE A 111 -3.00 8.74 7.04
CA ILE A 111 -1.98 7.77 7.44
C ILE A 111 -2.38 7.06 8.74
N ARG A 112 -2.82 7.78 9.78
CA ARG A 112 -3.28 7.14 11.01
C ARG A 112 -4.46 6.19 10.77
N HIS A 113 -5.38 6.57 9.88
CA HIS A 113 -6.52 5.75 9.49
C HIS A 113 -6.12 4.45 8.78
N ILE A 114 -5.22 4.48 7.78
CA ILE A 114 -4.79 3.25 7.08
C ILE A 114 -3.93 2.31 7.97
N TYR A 115 -3.38 2.82 9.07
CA TYR A 115 -2.72 2.03 10.11
C TYR A 115 -3.68 1.53 11.20
N GLY A 116 -4.99 1.79 11.08
CA GLY A 116 -5.99 1.32 12.03
C GLY A 116 -6.01 2.08 13.35
N GLN A 117 -5.39 3.26 13.44
CA GLN A 117 -5.33 4.06 14.67
C GLN A 117 -6.50 5.05 14.80
N GLU A 118 -7.37 5.16 13.80
CA GLU A 118 -8.50 6.08 13.74
C GLU A 118 -9.80 5.38 13.32
N GLY A 119 -10.94 5.97 13.64
CA GLY A 119 -12.26 5.48 13.21
C GLY A 119 -12.59 4.07 13.74
N LYS A 120 -13.08 3.17 12.86
CA LYS A 120 -13.42 1.78 13.21
C LYS A 120 -12.21 0.88 13.51
N ARG A 121 -10.98 1.42 13.44
CA ARG A 121 -9.71 0.68 13.62
C ARG A 121 -9.59 -0.56 12.71
N ALA A 122 -10.07 -0.41 11.48
CA ALA A 122 -10.03 -1.48 10.49
C ALA A 122 -8.60 -1.76 10.03
N GLU A 123 -8.30 -3.03 9.76
CA GLU A 123 -7.05 -3.43 9.16
C GLU A 123 -7.10 -3.19 7.65
N TYR A 124 -6.37 -2.18 7.17
CA TYR A 124 -6.23 -1.93 5.74
C TYR A 124 -4.99 -2.63 5.18
N PRO A 125 -5.12 -3.67 4.34
CA PRO A 125 -3.99 -4.35 3.74
C PRO A 125 -3.39 -3.54 2.58
N PRO A 126 -2.12 -3.81 2.21
CA PRO A 126 -1.54 -3.32 0.96
C PRO A 126 -2.39 -3.68 -0.25
N LEU A 127 -2.45 -2.78 -1.23
CA LEU A 127 -3.21 -3.04 -2.46
C LEU A 127 -2.59 -4.20 -3.24
N SER A 128 -3.42 -5.16 -3.65
CA SER A 128 -2.99 -6.25 -4.53
C SER A 128 -2.73 -5.76 -5.96
N CYS A 129 -1.99 -6.56 -6.74
CA CYS A 129 -1.75 -6.27 -8.16
C CYS A 129 -3.07 -6.10 -8.93
N THR A 130 -4.03 -7.00 -8.73
CA THR A 130 -5.36 -6.93 -9.36
C THR A 130 -6.08 -5.63 -9.02
N LYS A 131 -6.05 -5.21 -7.76
CA LYS A 131 -6.68 -3.95 -7.30
C LYS A 131 -6.03 -2.73 -7.98
N ILE A 132 -4.70 -2.71 -8.10
CA ILE A 132 -3.95 -1.64 -8.76
C ILE A 132 -4.26 -1.59 -10.26
N ILE A 133 -4.33 -2.74 -10.93
CA ILE A 133 -4.58 -2.83 -12.38
C ILE A 133 -6.02 -2.43 -12.72
N SER A 134 -7.01 -2.91 -11.97
CA SER A 134 -8.42 -2.66 -12.26
C SER A 134 -8.91 -1.27 -11.84
N GLY A 135 -8.07 -0.44 -11.21
CA GLY A 135 -8.42 0.92 -10.77
C GLY A 135 -9.56 0.99 -9.74
N GLY A 136 -9.97 -0.15 -9.17
CA GLY A 136 -11.19 -0.28 -8.40
C GLY A 136 -11.06 0.33 -7.00
N GLY A 137 -11.75 1.45 -6.79
CA GLY A 137 -12.15 2.00 -5.49
C GLY A 137 -11.08 1.96 -4.39
N MET A 138 -10.30 3.03 -4.33
CA MET A 138 -9.55 3.37 -3.12
C MET A 138 -10.52 4.05 -2.14
N LEU A 139 -10.42 3.62 -0.88
CA LEU A 139 -11.24 3.97 0.29
C LEU A 139 -12.07 5.25 0.18
#